data_AF-A0AAW9XAS0-F1
#
_entry.id   AF-A0AAW9XAS0-F1
#
_cell.length_a   1.000
_cell.length_b   1.000
_cell.length_c   1.000
_cell.angle_alpha   90.00
_cell.angle_beta   90.00
_cell.angle_gamma   90.00
#
_symmetry.space_group_name_H-M   'P 1'
#
loop_
_entity.id
_entity.type
_entity.pdbx_description
1 polymer ?
#
loop_
_entity_poly.entity_id
_entity_poly.type
_entity_poly.pdbx_seq_one_letter_code
_entity_poly.pdbx_strand_id
1 'polypeptide(L)'
;MVAYAMGGDLDQLAANYNVKRLTVTPADDDAVPPVAAVMESDEALRLRVPAAFEGLSVAGPTAAYEFHARSADGRVADASATSPAPAEVVLTVLSREGDGTAEKDLLDVVEKALNSENVRPVADRLTVRSAEIIPYRVEATIFLYPG
;
A
#
# COMPACT_ATOMS: atom_id res chain seq x y z
N MET A 1 -1.80 8.13 21.18
CA MET A 1 -2.40 6.82 20.81
C MET A 1 -2.67 6.84 19.31
N VAL A 2 -2.17 5.85 18.55
CA VAL A 2 -2.20 5.87 17.07
C VAL A 2 -3.61 5.99 16.50
N ALA A 3 -4.61 5.39 17.16
CA ALA A 3 -5.99 5.35 16.66
C ALA A 3 -6.65 6.73 16.44
N TYR A 4 -6.21 7.79 17.14
CA TYR A 4 -6.79 9.13 17.02
C TYR A 4 -5.78 10.19 16.54
N ALA A 5 -4.51 9.80 16.33
CA ALA A 5 -3.49 10.75 15.89
C ALA A 5 -3.75 11.20 14.45
N MET A 6 -3.41 12.47 14.16
CA MET A 6 -3.60 13.11 12.86
C MET A 6 -2.37 13.97 12.53
N GLY A 7 -2.12 14.17 11.24
CA GLY A 7 -1.03 15.03 10.73
C GLY A 7 0.32 14.75 11.39
N GLY A 8 1.00 15.81 11.84
CA GLY A 8 2.35 15.73 12.39
C GLY A 8 2.50 14.84 13.63
N ASP A 9 1.47 14.72 14.46
CA ASP A 9 1.50 13.82 15.63
C ASP A 9 1.55 12.35 15.19
N LEU A 10 0.81 12.02 14.13
CA LEU A 10 0.84 10.67 13.54
C LEU A 10 2.20 10.39 12.90
N ASP A 11 2.79 11.39 12.22
CA ASP A 11 4.11 11.26 11.60
C ASP A 11 5.20 10.98 12.64
N GLN A 12 5.15 11.66 13.80
CA GLN A 12 6.08 11.41 14.91
C GLN A 12 5.91 10.01 15.51
N LEU A 13 4.67 9.53 15.65
CA LEU A 13 4.42 8.17 16.11
C LEU A 13 4.89 7.13 15.10
N ALA A 14 4.69 7.37 13.81
CA ALA A 14 5.13 6.48 12.73
C ALA A 14 6.66 6.36 12.68
N ALA A 15 7.38 7.45 12.92
CA ALA A 15 8.83 7.48 12.94
C ALA A 15 9.44 6.52 13.97
N ASN A 16 8.78 6.27 15.11
CA ASN A 16 9.22 5.30 16.12
C ASN A 16 9.25 3.84 15.59
N TYR A 17 8.51 3.57 14.53
CA TYR A 17 8.40 2.25 13.90
C TYR A 17 9.09 2.20 12.53
N ASN A 18 9.96 3.18 12.22
CA ASN A 18 10.62 3.32 10.92
C ASN A 18 9.64 3.40 9.74
N VAL A 19 8.42 3.90 9.99
CA VAL A 19 7.41 4.17 8.98
C VAL A 19 7.40 5.67 8.71
N LYS A 20 7.37 6.04 7.43
CA LYS A 20 7.21 7.43 6.98
C LYS A 20 6.00 7.54 6.07
N ARG A 21 5.39 8.72 6.08
CA ARG A 21 4.33 9.08 5.14
C ARG A 21 4.86 9.02 3.72
N LEU A 22 4.14 8.33 2.85
CA LEU A 22 4.53 8.19 1.44
C LEU A 22 3.96 9.34 0.60
N THR A 23 4.68 9.67 -0.46
CA THR A 23 4.18 10.54 -1.53
C THR A 23 3.45 9.66 -2.55
N VAL A 24 2.19 9.98 -2.84
CA VAL A 24 1.37 9.28 -3.84
C VAL A 24 1.62 9.89 -5.22
N THR A 25 1.58 11.22 -5.29
CA THR A 25 1.84 11.97 -6.52
C THR A 25 2.86 13.07 -6.19
N PRO A 26 3.99 13.15 -6.92
CA PRO A 26 4.99 14.17 -6.68
C PRO A 26 4.44 15.57 -6.96
N ALA A 27 5.08 16.59 -6.37
CA ALA A 27 4.77 17.98 -6.70
C ALA A 27 5.19 18.31 -8.13
N ASP A 28 4.45 19.20 -8.77
CA ASP A 28 4.78 19.80 -10.05
C ASP A 28 4.89 21.31 -9.87
N ASP A 29 6.13 21.78 -9.69
CA ASP A 29 6.45 23.21 -9.51
C ASP A 29 6.44 23.98 -10.84
N ASP A 30 6.49 23.28 -11.97
CA ASP A 30 6.49 23.86 -13.32
C ASP A 30 5.06 24.10 -13.86
N ALA A 31 4.06 23.42 -13.28
CA ALA A 31 2.65 23.69 -13.55
C ALA A 31 2.24 25.11 -13.11
N VAL A 32 1.30 25.73 -13.85
CA VAL A 32 0.76 27.05 -13.53
C VAL A 32 -0.76 26.95 -13.29
N PRO A 33 -1.24 27.09 -12.03
CA PRO A 33 -0.48 27.28 -10.79
C PRO A 33 0.27 26.00 -10.32
N PRO A 34 1.31 26.12 -9.48
CA PRO A 34 2.06 24.98 -8.96
C PRO A 34 1.16 23.96 -8.25
N VAL A 35 1.39 22.68 -8.51
CA VAL A 35 0.60 21.58 -7.93
C VAL A 35 1.39 20.95 -6.79
N ALA A 36 0.86 21.06 -5.57
CA ALA A 36 1.48 20.44 -4.40
C ALA A 36 1.42 18.91 -4.47
N ALA A 37 2.43 18.25 -3.88
CA ALA A 37 2.47 16.80 -3.77
C ALA A 37 1.26 16.25 -3.02
N VAL A 38 0.69 15.16 -3.55
CA VAL A 38 -0.36 14.40 -2.87
C VAL A 38 0.31 13.38 -1.96
N MET A 39 0.11 13.54 -0.66
CA MET A 39 0.66 12.65 0.36
C MET A 39 -0.35 11.56 0.73
N GLU A 40 0.16 10.45 1.26
CA GLU A 40 -0.63 9.39 1.86
C GLU A 40 -1.55 9.94 2.97
N SER A 41 -2.80 9.45 3.02
CA SER A 41 -3.78 9.90 4.01
C SER A 41 -3.46 9.40 5.42
N ASP A 42 -3.99 10.08 6.43
CA ASP A 42 -3.81 9.65 7.83
C ASP A 42 -4.41 8.26 8.08
N GLU A 43 -5.52 7.90 7.42
CA GLU A 43 -6.11 6.56 7.54
C GLU A 43 -5.16 5.48 7.05
N ALA A 44 -4.52 5.69 5.90
CA ALA A 44 -3.57 4.74 5.33
C ALA A 44 -2.32 4.62 6.20
N LEU A 45 -1.77 5.75 6.65
CA LEU A 45 -0.60 5.77 7.53
C LEU A 45 -0.90 5.10 8.88
N ARG A 46 -2.08 5.35 9.49
CA ARG A 46 -2.51 4.70 10.75
C ARG A 46 -2.56 3.18 10.64
N LEU A 47 -2.92 2.63 9.49
CA LEU A 47 -2.93 1.17 9.27
C LEU A 47 -1.52 0.60 9.12
N ARG A 48 -0.59 1.35 8.52
CA ARG A 48 0.80 0.90 8.32
C ARG A 48 1.63 0.92 9.60
N VAL A 49 1.37 1.84 10.52
CA VAL A 49 2.10 1.93 11.79
C VAL A 49 2.08 0.62 12.60
N PRO A 50 0.91 0.01 12.94
CA PRO A 50 0.89 -1.28 13.62
C PRO A 50 1.36 -2.43 12.72
N ALA A 51 1.11 -2.37 11.41
CA ALA A 51 1.58 -3.38 10.46
C ALA A 51 3.12 -3.43 10.34
N ALA A 52 3.84 -2.40 10.81
CA ALA A 52 5.29 -2.39 10.85
C ALA A 52 5.87 -3.56 11.67
N PHE A 53 5.14 -4.05 12.68
CA PHE A 53 5.56 -5.23 13.44
C PHE A 53 5.53 -6.52 12.61
N GLU A 54 4.60 -6.63 11.66
CA GLU A 54 4.56 -7.77 10.73
C GLU A 54 5.79 -7.76 9.80
N GLY A 55 6.24 -6.56 9.42
CA GLY A 55 7.44 -6.35 8.61
C GLY A 55 8.76 -6.70 9.30
N LEU A 56 8.78 -6.89 10.62
CA LEU A 56 9.97 -7.32 11.37
C LEU A 56 10.29 -8.81 11.16
N SER A 57 9.32 -9.58 10.67
CA SER A 57 9.51 -11.00 10.42
C SER A 57 10.28 -11.24 9.12
N VAL A 58 11.36 -12.00 9.21
CA VAL A 58 12.17 -12.46 8.07
C VAL A 58 11.79 -13.85 7.58
N ALA A 59 10.84 -14.51 8.27
CA ALA A 59 10.38 -15.86 7.92
C ALA A 59 9.28 -15.87 6.84
N GLY A 60 8.98 -14.72 6.23
CA GLY A 60 8.02 -14.57 5.15
C GLY A 60 6.56 -14.89 5.49
N PRO A 61 6.00 -14.45 6.64
CA PRO A 61 4.56 -14.55 6.84
C PRO A 61 3.83 -13.68 5.82
N THR A 62 2.58 -14.03 5.50
CA THR A 62 1.73 -13.29 4.56
C THR A 62 1.72 -11.79 4.83
N ALA A 63 1.54 -11.39 6.10
CA ALA A 63 1.46 -9.99 6.50
C ALA A 63 2.77 -9.22 6.31
N ALA A 64 3.94 -9.88 6.32
CA ALA A 64 5.22 -9.21 6.03
C ALA A 64 5.29 -8.80 4.56
N TYR A 65 4.91 -9.70 3.64
CA TYR A 65 4.84 -9.40 2.21
C TYR A 65 3.87 -8.24 1.94
N GLU A 66 2.70 -8.25 2.57
CA GLU A 66 1.70 -7.18 2.42
C GLU A 66 2.21 -5.84 2.96
N PHE A 67 2.86 -5.82 4.13
CA PHE A 67 3.43 -4.60 4.70
C PHE A 67 4.53 -4.00 3.82
N HIS A 68 5.48 -4.84 3.36
CA HIS A 68 6.59 -4.39 2.51
C HIS A 68 6.09 -3.91 1.15
N ALA A 69 5.08 -4.56 0.58
CA ALA A 69 4.42 -4.12 -0.65
C ALA A 69 3.76 -2.75 -0.49
N ARG A 70 2.94 -2.56 0.54
CA ARG A 70 2.26 -1.28 0.82
C ARG A 70 3.21 -0.17 1.23
N SER A 71 4.42 -0.51 1.68
CA SER A 71 5.44 0.47 2.07
C SER A 71 6.42 0.81 0.95
N ALA A 72 6.36 0.11 -0.20
CA ALA A 72 7.27 0.31 -1.32
C ALA A 72 7.00 1.63 -2.07
N ASP A 73 5.72 1.97 -2.31
CA ASP A 73 5.30 3.13 -3.09
C ASP A 73 3.93 3.63 -2.62
N GLY A 74 3.72 4.95 -2.59
CA GLY A 74 2.46 5.56 -2.14
C GLY A 74 1.27 5.29 -3.09
N ARG A 75 1.55 4.92 -4.34
CA ARG A 75 0.54 4.51 -5.34
C ARG A 75 -0.09 3.16 -5.02
N VAL A 76 0.48 2.35 -4.12
CA VAL A 76 -0.17 1.11 -3.68
C VAL A 76 -1.38 1.45 -2.79
N ALA A 77 -2.57 1.12 -3.27
CA ALA A 77 -3.80 1.24 -2.49
C ALA A 77 -3.94 0.07 -1.52
N ASP A 78 -3.72 -1.15 -2.04
CA ASP A 78 -3.79 -2.38 -1.27
C ASP A 78 -2.85 -3.44 -1.85
N ALA A 79 -2.47 -4.41 -1.03
CA ALA A 79 -1.69 -5.55 -1.44
C ALA A 79 -2.11 -6.80 -0.65
N SER A 80 -2.19 -7.93 -1.34
CA SER A 80 -2.50 -9.24 -0.75
C SER A 80 -1.49 -10.28 -1.22
N ALA A 81 -0.99 -11.07 -0.28
CA ALA A 81 -0.06 -12.17 -0.57
C ALA A 81 -0.75 -13.53 -0.39
N THR A 82 -0.52 -14.44 -1.34
CA THR A 82 -1.05 -15.80 -1.29
C THR A 82 0.03 -16.80 -1.71
N SER A 83 -0.11 -18.05 -1.27
CA SER A 83 0.83 -19.12 -1.61
C SER A 83 0.08 -20.31 -2.21
N PRO A 84 -0.03 -20.39 -3.55
CA PRO A 84 -0.74 -21.48 -4.22
C PRO A 84 0.02 -22.81 -4.13
N ALA A 85 1.35 -22.76 -3.96
CA ALA A 85 2.21 -23.92 -3.80
C ALA A 85 3.38 -23.59 -2.84
N PRO A 86 4.02 -24.60 -2.24
CA PRO A 86 5.16 -24.39 -1.35
C PRO A 86 6.29 -23.56 -1.99
N ALA A 87 6.74 -22.52 -1.26
CA ALA A 87 7.76 -21.59 -1.72
C ALA A 87 7.40 -20.85 -3.03
N GLU A 88 6.11 -20.66 -3.28
CA GLU A 88 5.57 -19.77 -4.31
C GLU A 88 4.73 -18.70 -3.62
N VAL A 89 5.07 -17.43 -3.86
CA VAL A 89 4.38 -16.27 -3.30
C VAL A 89 3.83 -15.45 -4.45
N VAL A 90 2.51 -15.33 -4.50
CA VAL A 90 1.80 -14.49 -5.46
C VAL A 90 1.30 -13.25 -4.73
N LEU A 91 1.93 -12.12 -5.02
CA LEU A 91 1.58 -10.81 -4.50
C LEU A 91 0.71 -10.09 -5.52
N THR A 92 -0.52 -9.76 -5.11
CA THR A 92 -1.48 -9.03 -5.95
C THR A 92 -1.56 -7.59 -5.45
N VAL A 93 -1.30 -6.63 -6.34
CA VAL A 93 -1.21 -5.19 -6.05
C VAL A 93 -2.42 -4.47 -6.64
N LEU A 94 -3.09 -3.68 -5.82
CA LEU A 94 -4.11 -2.73 -6.24
C LEU A 94 -3.51 -1.32 -6.28
N SER A 95 -3.60 -0.66 -7.43
CA SER A 95 -3.17 0.73 -7.57
C SER A 95 -4.21 1.69 -7.00
N ARG A 96 -3.74 2.85 -6.54
CA ARG A 96 -4.58 4.00 -6.17
C ARG A 96 -4.92 4.87 -7.37
N GLU A 97 -4.22 4.68 -8.48
CA GLU A 97 -4.41 5.41 -9.72
C GLU A 97 -5.43 4.72 -10.63
N GLY A 98 -6.08 5.50 -11.49
CA GLY A 98 -6.98 4.99 -12.53
C GLY A 98 -8.15 4.18 -11.98
N ASP A 99 -8.36 2.99 -12.55
CA ASP A 99 -9.40 2.03 -12.17
C ASP A 99 -8.94 1.01 -11.10
N GLY A 100 -7.73 1.17 -10.58
CA GLY A 100 -7.10 0.24 -9.64
C GLY A 100 -6.07 -0.71 -10.28
N THR A 101 -5.95 -0.72 -11.61
CA THR A 101 -4.93 -1.52 -12.30
C THR A 101 -3.53 -0.99 -11.98
N ALA A 102 -2.63 -1.89 -11.55
CA ALA A 102 -1.23 -1.56 -11.29
C ALA A 102 -0.41 -1.68 -12.58
N GLU A 103 0.10 -0.53 -13.04
CA GLU A 103 1.00 -0.45 -14.18
C GLU A 103 2.35 -1.13 -13.92
N LYS A 104 3.05 -1.49 -15.00
CA LYS A 104 4.29 -2.26 -14.91
C LYS A 104 5.37 -1.56 -14.07
N ASP A 105 5.48 -0.25 -14.16
CA ASP A 105 6.44 0.53 -13.38
C ASP A 105 6.21 0.40 -11.86
N LEU A 106 4.95 0.41 -11.42
CA LEU A 106 4.57 0.19 -10.02
C LEU A 106 4.89 -1.25 -9.58
N LEU A 107 4.56 -2.24 -10.44
CA LEU A 107 4.87 -3.64 -10.16
C LEU A 107 6.39 -3.86 -10.02
N ASP A 108 7.20 -3.23 -10.89
CA ASP A 108 8.65 -3.33 -10.86
C ASP A 108 9.24 -2.67 -9.58
N VAL A 109 8.66 -1.57 -9.10
CA VAL A 109 9.05 -0.93 -7.82
C VAL A 109 8.76 -1.84 -6.64
N VAL A 110 7.56 -2.44 -6.60
CA VAL A 110 7.15 -3.38 -5.55
C VAL A 110 8.03 -4.63 -5.59
N GLU A 111 8.22 -5.24 -6.76
CA GLU A 111 9.08 -6.41 -6.92
C GLU A 111 10.51 -6.14 -6.43
N LYS A 112 11.08 -4.99 -6.80
CA LYS A 112 12.41 -4.59 -6.34
C LYS A 112 12.50 -4.44 -4.81
N ALA A 113 11.48 -3.89 -4.17
CA ALA A 113 11.45 -3.73 -2.72
C ALA A 113 11.43 -5.10 -2.00
N LEU A 114 10.60 -6.02 -2.49
CA LEU A 114 10.42 -7.35 -1.89
C LEU A 114 11.52 -8.35 -2.23
N ASN A 115 12.24 -8.15 -3.34
CA ASN A 115 13.35 -9.02 -3.74
C ASN A 115 14.66 -8.70 -2.99
N SER A 116 14.65 -7.79 -2.02
CA SER A 116 15.83 -7.53 -1.19
C SER A 116 16.14 -8.72 -0.27
N GLU A 117 17.44 -8.97 -0.03
CA GLU A 117 17.92 -10.12 0.76
C GLU A 117 17.39 -10.16 2.21
N ASN A 118 16.97 -9.01 2.74
CA ASN A 118 16.46 -8.89 4.10
C ASN A 118 14.93 -8.99 4.20
N VAL A 119 14.21 -9.09 3.09
CA VAL A 119 12.75 -9.08 3.06
C VAL A 119 12.16 -10.46 2.75
N ARG A 120 12.68 -11.15 1.72
CA ARG A 120 12.17 -12.47 1.35
C ARG A 120 12.97 -13.61 1.98
N PRO A 121 12.32 -14.70 2.41
CA PRO A 121 12.99 -15.96 2.65
C PRO A 121 13.73 -16.46 1.40
N VAL A 122 14.86 -17.10 1.62
CA VAL A 122 15.81 -17.51 0.57
C VAL A 122 15.17 -18.39 -0.51
N ALA A 123 14.25 -19.28 -0.13
CA ALA A 123 13.66 -20.25 -1.05
C ALA A 123 12.40 -19.74 -1.79
N ASP A 124 11.87 -18.57 -1.41
CA ASP A 124 10.60 -18.10 -1.93
C ASP A 124 10.73 -17.52 -3.34
N ARG A 125 9.83 -17.98 -4.22
CA ARG A 125 9.65 -17.47 -5.58
C ARG A 125 8.52 -16.46 -5.57
N LEU A 126 8.87 -15.18 -5.68
CA LEU A 126 7.92 -14.07 -5.70
C LEU A 126 7.43 -13.81 -7.13
N THR A 127 6.11 -13.73 -7.29
CA THR A 127 5.47 -13.19 -8.49
C THR A 127 4.59 -12.01 -8.07
N VAL A 128 4.86 -10.83 -8.64
CA VAL A 128 4.05 -9.63 -8.40
C VAL A 128 3.15 -9.40 -9.61
N ARG A 129 1.85 -9.19 -9.37
CA ARG A 129 0.86 -8.95 -10.43
C ARG A 129 -0.16 -7.89 -10.02
N SER A 130 -0.77 -7.24 -11.01
CA SER A 130 -1.92 -6.37 -10.78
C SER A 130 -3.13 -7.15 -10.30
N ALA A 131 -3.97 -6.50 -9.49
CA ALA A 131 -5.33 -6.94 -9.23
C ALA A 131 -6.16 -7.00 -10.52
N GLU A 132 -7.08 -7.96 -10.58
CA GLU A 132 -8.12 -8.01 -11.60
C GLU A 132 -9.27 -7.09 -11.19
N ILE A 133 -9.54 -6.07 -12.02
CA ILE A 133 -10.60 -5.10 -11.74
C ILE A 133 -11.92 -5.62 -12.30
N ILE A 134 -12.84 -5.96 -11.41
CA ILE A 134 -14.20 -6.40 -11.76
C ILE A 134 -15.15 -5.21 -11.62
N PRO A 135 -15.56 -4.53 -12.72
CA PRO A 135 -16.45 -3.39 -12.64
C PRO A 135 -17.86 -3.83 -12.24
N TYR A 136 -18.45 -3.13 -11.27
CA TYR A 136 -19.83 -3.35 -10.84
C TYR A 136 -20.57 -2.02 -10.67
N ARG A 137 -21.90 -2.07 -10.70
CA ARG A 137 -22.78 -0.91 -10.49
C ARG A 137 -23.75 -1.20 -9.36
N VAL A 138 -23.96 -0.20 -8.50
CA VAL A 138 -24.97 -0.24 -7.44
C VAL A 138 -26.07 0.75 -7.81
N GLU A 139 -27.33 0.28 -7.83
CA GLU A 139 -28.51 1.11 -8.02
C GLU A 139 -29.37 1.01 -6.76
N ALA A 140 -29.72 2.15 -6.17
CA ALA A 140 -30.46 2.21 -4.91
C ALA A 140 -31.57 3.27 -4.97
N THR A 141 -32.76 2.90 -4.50
CA THR A 141 -33.86 3.84 -4.27
C THR A 141 -33.89 4.20 -2.79
N ILE A 142 -33.61 5.47 -2.47
CA ILE A 142 -33.53 5.96 -1.09
C ILE A 142 -34.84 6.67 -0.74
N PHE A 143 -35.47 6.26 0.36
CA PHE A 143 -36.62 6.96 0.94
C PHE A 143 -36.17 7.75 2.17
N LEU A 144 -36.43 9.06 2.15
CA LEU A 144 -36.08 9.98 3.24
C LEU A 144 -37.33 10.34 4.05
N TYR A 145 -37.13 10.71 5.31
CA TYR A 145 -38.21 11.22 6.16
C TYR A 145 -38.70 12.58 5.62
N PRO A 146 -40.00 12.77 5.38
CA PRO A 146 -40.55 14.10 5.11
C PRO A 146 -40.58 14.86 6.43
N GLY A 147 -39.62 15.79 6.58
CA GLY A 147 -39.49 16.66 7.76
C GLY A 147 -40.70 17.53 8.02
#